data_AF-A0A2A2F5H6-F1
#
_entry.id   AF-A0A2A2F5H6-F1
#
_cell.length_a   1.000
_cell.length_b   1.000
_cell.length_c   1.000
_cell.angle_alpha   90.00
_cell.angle_beta   90.00
_cell.angle_gamma   90.00
#
_symmetry.space_group_name_H-M   'P 1'
#
loop_
_entity.id
_entity.type
_entity.pdbx_description
1 polymer ?
#
loop_
_entity_poly.entity_id
_entity_poly.type
_entity_poly.pdbx_seq_one_letter_code
_entity_poly.pdbx_strand_id
1 'polypeptide(L)'
;MTPDGDWPTPGPNEPVPAWPEYKQLRDAVKDYLDHQPDDPAWNDIWRALGAIMGEYQRDAFAQAFDLGEPAEQACIRRLITGDDECPHSPLEADSDPTGPPHSPPADDHSTLWLDDESGEPAVYSMHLYPGNVERLDSQEPPHNLWFDIFEFAAEWGLEVSILPKSWYNLGSTVQVIFYPPERYR
;
A
#
# COMPACT_ATOMS: atom_id res chain seq x y z
N MET A 1 -44.89 -16.01 6.19
CA MET A 1 -44.49 -14.59 6.14
C MET A 1 -43.75 -14.29 7.43
N THR A 2 -42.43 -14.38 7.41
CA THR A 2 -41.55 -13.84 8.45
C THR A 2 -41.03 -12.50 7.94
N PRO A 3 -41.09 -11.42 8.74
CA PRO A 3 -40.70 -10.08 8.33
C PRO A 3 -39.20 -9.90 8.59
N ASP A 4 -38.33 -10.53 7.80
CA ASP A 4 -36.88 -10.46 7.99
C ASP A 4 -36.23 -10.06 6.67
N GLY A 5 -36.06 -8.76 6.41
CA GLY A 5 -35.64 -8.30 5.09
C GLY A 5 -34.77 -7.04 5.00
N ASP A 6 -34.39 -6.40 6.12
CA ASP A 6 -33.69 -5.11 6.09
C ASP A 6 -32.34 -5.09 6.82
N TRP A 7 -31.75 -6.25 7.15
CA TRP A 7 -30.39 -6.30 7.69
C TRP A 7 -29.35 -6.42 6.56
N PRO A 8 -28.19 -5.76 6.65
CA PRO A 8 -27.14 -5.89 5.64
C PRO A 8 -26.67 -7.34 5.52
N THR A 9 -26.02 -7.65 4.39
CA THR A 9 -25.42 -8.96 4.15
C THR A 9 -24.61 -9.38 5.38
N PRO A 10 -24.85 -10.59 5.94
CA PRO A 10 -24.13 -11.04 7.12
C PRO A 10 -22.62 -10.93 6.94
N GLY A 11 -21.93 -10.52 8.00
CA GLY A 11 -20.47 -10.46 8.03
C GLY A 11 -19.82 -11.85 7.92
N PRO A 12 -18.47 -11.90 7.88
CA PRO A 12 -17.74 -13.17 7.82
C PRO A 12 -18.07 -14.08 9.01
N ASN A 13 -18.14 -15.39 8.76
CA ASN A 13 -18.32 -16.39 9.81
C ASN A 13 -17.03 -16.58 10.61
N GLU A 14 -17.17 -17.01 11.87
CA GLU A 14 -16.02 -17.46 12.66
C GLU A 14 -15.34 -18.68 11.98
N PRO A 15 -14.00 -18.82 12.10
CA PRO A 15 -13.29 -19.93 11.49
C PRO A 15 -13.73 -21.29 12.06
N VAL A 16 -13.85 -22.27 11.17
CA VAL A 16 -14.17 -23.67 11.53
C VAL A 16 -13.07 -24.59 10.97
N PRO A 17 -12.41 -25.41 11.82
CA PRO A 17 -12.66 -25.58 13.25
C PRO A 17 -12.20 -24.38 14.10
N ALA A 18 -12.87 -24.14 15.22
CA ALA A 18 -12.51 -23.07 16.14
C ALA A 18 -11.23 -23.45 16.92
N TRP A 19 -10.14 -22.73 16.65
CA TRP A 19 -8.87 -22.91 17.34
C TRP A 19 -8.82 -22.11 18.66
N PRO A 20 -8.19 -22.61 19.74
CA PRO A 20 -7.98 -21.85 20.98
C PRO A 20 -7.36 -20.47 20.77
N GLU A 21 -6.46 -20.34 19.79
CA GLU A 21 -5.75 -19.12 19.41
C GLU A 21 -6.70 -18.05 18.86
N TYR A 22 -7.71 -18.44 18.08
CA TYR A 22 -8.74 -17.50 17.61
C TYR A 22 -9.51 -16.90 18.79
N LYS A 23 -9.86 -17.74 19.76
CA LYS A 23 -10.53 -17.26 20.98
C LYS A 23 -9.64 -16.30 21.76
N GLN A 24 -8.35 -16.61 21.92
CA GLN A 24 -7.40 -15.74 22.60
C GLN A 24 -7.26 -14.38 21.89
N LEU A 25 -7.16 -14.38 20.56
CA LEU A 25 -7.10 -13.14 19.78
C LEU A 25 -8.37 -12.30 19.94
N ARG A 26 -9.54 -12.93 19.83
CA ARG A 26 -10.84 -12.25 20.01
C ARG A 26 -10.95 -11.63 21.40
N ASP A 27 -10.60 -12.38 22.44
CA ASP A 27 -10.67 -11.91 23.81
C ASP A 27 -9.65 -10.76 24.03
N ALA A 28 -8.43 -10.85 23.46
CA ALA A 28 -7.43 -9.78 23.51
C ALA A 28 -7.85 -8.51 22.78
N VAL A 29 -8.49 -8.61 21.61
CA VAL A 29 -9.04 -7.45 20.88
C VAL A 29 -10.09 -6.75 21.72
N LYS A 30 -10.96 -7.51 22.40
CA LYS A 30 -11.95 -6.95 23.32
C LYS A 30 -11.29 -6.24 24.50
N ASP A 31 -10.33 -6.90 25.16
CA ASP A 31 -9.63 -6.32 26.32
C ASP A 31 -8.87 -5.04 25.94
N TYR A 32 -8.31 -4.98 24.73
CA TYR A 32 -7.68 -3.78 24.19
C TYR A 32 -8.69 -2.65 23.98
N LEU A 33 -9.87 -2.93 23.42
CA LEU A 33 -10.91 -1.91 23.19
C LEU A 33 -11.57 -1.42 24.49
N ASP A 34 -11.67 -2.29 25.50
CA ASP A 34 -12.32 -1.99 26.78
C ASP A 34 -11.32 -1.50 27.86
N HIS A 35 -10.06 -1.18 27.50
CA HIS A 35 -9.01 -0.81 28.45
C HIS A 35 -9.34 0.45 29.27
N GLN A 36 -8.75 0.58 30.46
CA GLN A 36 -8.90 1.75 31.33
C GLN A 36 -7.54 2.26 31.83
N PRO A 37 -7.33 3.59 31.91
CA PRO A 37 -8.26 4.65 31.50
C PRO A 37 -8.45 4.67 29.97
N ASP A 38 -9.61 5.15 29.51
CA ASP A 38 -9.86 5.42 28.08
C ASP A 38 -8.82 6.44 27.59
N ASP A 39 -7.95 6.02 26.67
CA ASP A 39 -6.97 6.88 26.03
C ASP A 39 -7.32 7.00 24.54
N PRO A 40 -7.77 8.20 24.09
CA PRO A 40 -8.13 8.45 22.70
C PRO A 40 -7.03 8.12 21.68
N ALA A 41 -5.76 8.04 22.08
CA ALA A 41 -4.67 7.63 21.22
C ALA A 41 -4.73 6.13 20.81
N TRP A 42 -5.47 5.31 21.57
CA TRP A 42 -5.54 3.85 21.43
C TRP A 42 -6.92 3.33 21.02
N ASN A 43 -7.89 4.22 20.80
CA ASN A 43 -9.25 3.85 20.36
C ASN A 43 -9.31 3.35 18.91
N ASP A 44 -8.18 3.37 18.19
CA ASP A 44 -8.06 2.82 16.85
C ASP A 44 -7.37 1.45 16.87
N ILE A 45 -8.18 0.39 16.94
CA ILE A 45 -7.72 -1.00 16.85
C ILE A 45 -6.98 -1.29 15.54
N TRP A 46 -7.29 -0.60 14.44
CA TRP A 46 -6.63 -0.83 13.16
C TRP A 46 -5.19 -0.36 13.16
N ARG A 47 -4.91 0.76 13.84
CA ARG A 47 -3.55 1.22 14.06
C ARG A 47 -2.74 0.22 14.89
N ALA A 48 -3.33 -0.34 15.96
CA ALA A 48 -2.66 -1.34 16.78
C ALA A 48 -2.41 -2.65 16.03
N LEU A 49 -3.41 -3.16 15.31
CA LEU A 49 -3.26 -4.33 14.46
C LEU A 49 -2.25 -4.09 13.33
N GLY A 50 -2.23 -2.88 12.75
CA GLY A 50 -1.22 -2.47 11.77
C GLY A 50 0.19 -2.53 12.34
N ALA A 51 0.41 -2.05 13.57
CA ALA A 51 1.70 -2.16 14.23
C ALA A 51 2.13 -3.62 14.52
N ILE A 52 1.17 -4.49 14.85
CA ILE A 52 1.43 -5.92 15.13
C ILE A 52 1.69 -6.70 13.83
N MET A 53 0.93 -6.40 12.78
CA MET A 53 0.91 -7.18 11.54
C MET A 53 1.76 -6.57 10.42
N GLY A 54 2.31 -5.37 10.59
CA GLY A 54 2.98 -4.62 9.52
C GLY A 54 4.12 -5.40 8.87
N GLU A 55 5.04 -5.95 9.66
CA GLU A 55 6.14 -6.80 9.15
C GLU A 55 5.61 -8.04 8.45
N TYR A 56 4.65 -8.74 9.07
CA TYR A 56 4.03 -9.92 8.45
C TYR A 56 3.37 -9.59 7.10
N GLN A 57 2.65 -8.46 7.00
CA GLN A 57 2.00 -8.04 5.76
C GLN A 57 3.01 -7.63 4.70
N ARG A 58 4.09 -6.94 5.09
CA ARG A 58 5.18 -6.56 4.19
C ARG A 58 5.89 -7.79 3.64
N ASP A 59 6.21 -8.75 4.51
CA ASP A 59 6.92 -9.97 4.11
C ASP A 59 6.01 -10.87 3.26
N ALA A 60 4.72 -10.96 3.59
CA ALA A 60 3.74 -11.66 2.76
C ALA A 60 3.56 -10.98 1.39
N PHE A 61 3.63 -9.65 1.32
CA PHE A 61 3.65 -8.91 0.07
C PHE A 61 4.91 -9.24 -0.74
N ALA A 62 6.10 -9.12 -0.15
CA ALA A 62 7.35 -9.43 -0.83
C ALA A 62 7.36 -10.86 -1.39
N GLN A 63 6.91 -11.83 -0.59
CA GLN A 63 6.75 -13.22 -1.02
C GLN A 63 5.73 -13.40 -2.15
N ALA A 64 4.59 -12.71 -2.11
CA ALA A 64 3.55 -12.87 -3.12
C ALA A 64 3.94 -12.31 -4.50
N PHE A 65 4.96 -11.44 -4.55
CA PHE A 65 5.44 -10.78 -5.76
C PHE A 65 6.89 -11.17 -6.13
N ASP A 66 7.44 -12.20 -5.47
CA ASP A 66 8.81 -12.70 -5.65
C ASP A 66 9.86 -11.57 -5.56
N LEU A 67 9.76 -10.77 -4.50
CA LEU A 67 10.60 -9.59 -4.25
C LEU A 67 11.64 -9.89 -3.18
N GLY A 68 12.86 -9.39 -3.42
CA GLY A 68 13.95 -9.40 -2.47
C GLY A 68 13.87 -8.20 -1.50
N GLU A 69 15.02 -7.61 -1.22
CA GLU A 69 15.10 -6.45 -0.33
C GLU A 69 14.63 -5.15 -1.00
N PRO A 70 14.14 -4.17 -0.20
CA PRO A 70 13.89 -2.83 -0.72
C PRO A 70 15.22 -2.15 -1.07
N ALA A 71 15.22 -1.35 -2.13
CA ALA A 71 16.32 -0.46 -2.43
C ALA A 71 16.49 0.60 -1.32
N GLU A 72 17.72 1.12 -1.15
CA GLU A 72 18.02 2.20 -0.20
C GLU A 72 17.15 3.45 -0.44
N GLN A 73 16.86 3.75 -1.70
CA GLN A 73 16.00 4.85 -2.11
C GLN A 73 14.97 4.40 -3.14
N ALA A 74 13.71 4.78 -2.90
CA ALA A 74 12.64 4.65 -3.89
C ALA A 74 12.85 5.66 -5.02
N CYS A 75 12.94 5.17 -6.26
CA CYS A 75 12.99 6.00 -7.45
C CYS A 75 12.30 5.27 -8.61
N ILE A 76 11.19 5.79 -9.10
CA ILE A 76 10.42 5.12 -10.16
C ILE A 76 11.14 5.14 -11.50
N ARG A 77 12.04 6.12 -11.73
CA ARG A 77 12.89 6.15 -12.93
C ARG A 77 13.69 4.87 -13.08
N ARG A 78 14.24 4.32 -11.99
CA ARG A 78 14.97 3.04 -12.01
C ARG A 78 14.10 1.89 -12.50
N LEU A 79 12.81 1.88 -12.12
CA LEU A 79 11.85 0.90 -12.62
C LEU A 79 11.56 1.09 -14.13
N ILE A 80 11.51 2.35 -14.59
CA ILE A 80 11.22 2.70 -15.99
C ILE A 80 12.42 2.41 -16.91
N THR A 81 13.64 2.71 -16.46
CA THR A 81 14.87 2.60 -17.29
C THR A 81 15.64 1.31 -17.08
N GLY A 82 15.44 0.63 -15.94
CA GLY A 82 16.26 -0.49 -15.51
C GLY A 82 17.60 -0.07 -14.89
N ASP A 83 17.77 1.21 -14.52
CA ASP A 83 19.03 1.69 -13.96
C ASP A 83 19.25 1.17 -12.52
N ASP A 84 20.46 0.69 -12.25
CA ASP A 84 20.88 0.18 -10.93
C ASP A 84 20.95 1.29 -9.87
N GLU A 85 21.29 2.52 -10.27
CA GLU A 85 21.43 3.65 -9.36
C GLU A 85 20.47 4.77 -9.72
N CYS A 86 20.01 5.46 -8.69
CA CYS A 86 19.28 6.70 -8.83
C CYS A 86 20.29 7.79 -9.26
N PRO A 87 20.19 8.39 -10.47
CA PRO A 87 21.27 9.20 -11.02
C PRO A 87 21.44 10.58 -10.33
N HIS A 88 20.73 10.86 -9.25
CA HIS A 88 20.73 12.19 -8.61
C HIS A 88 20.75 12.10 -7.08
N SER A 89 21.58 12.97 -6.50
CA SER A 89 21.54 13.28 -5.08
C SER A 89 20.26 14.06 -4.75
N PRO A 90 19.63 13.83 -3.58
CA PRO A 90 18.52 14.67 -3.09
C PRO A 90 18.86 16.17 -2.97
N LEU A 91 20.15 16.51 -3.04
CA LEU A 91 20.67 17.87 -2.86
C LEU A 91 21.05 18.56 -4.18
N GLU A 92 20.99 17.85 -5.30
CA GLU A 92 21.42 18.36 -6.61
C GLU A 92 20.26 18.42 -7.59
N ALA A 93 20.34 19.37 -8.53
CA ALA A 93 19.36 19.48 -9.60
C ALA A 93 19.46 18.26 -10.52
N ASP A 94 18.31 17.80 -11.03
CA ASP A 94 18.27 16.69 -11.96
C ASP A 94 19.15 16.97 -13.18
N SER A 95 20.09 16.05 -13.44
CA SER A 95 20.98 16.12 -14.60
C SER A 95 20.27 15.87 -15.93
N ASP A 96 19.10 15.20 -15.89
CA ASP A 96 18.25 14.96 -17.05
C ASP A 96 16.77 15.26 -16.71
N PRO A 97 16.40 16.54 -16.63
CA PRO A 97 15.04 16.97 -16.29
C PRO A 97 14.03 16.68 -17.41
N THR A 98 14.48 16.18 -18.56
CA THR A 98 13.64 15.77 -19.69
C THR A 98 13.41 14.26 -19.73
N GLY A 99 14.12 13.49 -18.90
CA GLY A 99 13.98 12.05 -18.78
C GLY A 99 12.78 11.64 -17.92
N PRO A 100 12.65 10.33 -17.63
CA PRO A 100 11.57 9.85 -16.77
C PRO A 100 11.64 10.48 -15.38
N PRO A 101 10.48 10.74 -14.76
CA PRO A 101 10.39 11.35 -13.43
C PRO A 101 10.84 10.38 -12.34
N HIS A 102 11.22 10.94 -11.19
CA HIS A 102 11.76 10.17 -10.06
C HIS A 102 10.71 9.73 -9.05
N SER A 103 9.53 10.36 -9.09
CA SER A 103 8.34 10.02 -8.31
C SER A 103 7.09 10.07 -9.19
N PRO A 104 6.13 9.14 -9.01
CA PRO A 104 4.82 9.22 -9.64
C PRO A 104 3.93 10.30 -9.01
N PRO A 105 2.77 10.63 -9.63
CA PRO A 105 1.74 11.41 -8.98
C PRO A 105 1.30 10.78 -7.65
N ALA A 106 0.98 11.63 -6.67
CA ALA A 106 0.55 11.25 -5.33
C ALA A 106 1.56 10.40 -4.52
N ASP A 107 2.83 10.36 -4.91
CA ASP A 107 3.87 9.58 -4.22
C ASP A 107 3.89 9.84 -2.71
N ASP A 108 3.64 8.79 -1.94
CA ASP A 108 3.63 8.84 -0.47
C ASP A 108 4.10 7.49 0.09
N HIS A 109 4.99 7.57 1.08
CA HIS A 109 5.60 6.41 1.74
C HIS A 109 6.10 5.34 0.77
N SER A 110 6.82 5.73 -0.28
CA SER A 110 7.21 4.82 -1.35
C SER A 110 8.34 3.86 -1.01
N THR A 111 8.38 2.75 -1.73
CA THR A 111 9.42 1.73 -1.67
C THR A 111 9.64 1.20 -3.07
N LEU A 112 10.89 1.21 -3.53
CA LEU A 112 11.29 0.43 -4.69
C LEU A 112 11.80 -0.93 -4.21
N TRP A 113 11.15 -1.98 -4.68
CA TRP A 113 11.50 -3.37 -4.40
C TRP A 113 12.39 -3.92 -5.51
N LEU A 114 13.39 -4.69 -5.11
CA LEU A 114 14.28 -5.39 -6.02
C LEU A 114 13.77 -6.81 -6.26
N ASP A 115 14.10 -7.35 -7.42
CA ASP A 115 13.89 -8.76 -7.72
C ASP A 115 14.76 -9.64 -6.82
N ASP A 116 14.20 -10.74 -6.29
CA ASP A 116 14.93 -11.62 -5.38
C ASP A 116 16.11 -12.36 -6.05
N GLU A 117 16.01 -12.61 -7.37
CA GLU A 117 17.06 -13.33 -8.11
C GLU A 117 18.06 -12.38 -8.77
N SER A 118 17.58 -11.36 -9.50
CA SER A 118 18.45 -10.46 -10.27
C SER A 118 18.97 -9.26 -9.48
N GLY A 119 18.26 -8.84 -8.43
CA GLY A 119 18.54 -7.59 -7.72
C GLY A 119 18.14 -6.33 -8.51
N GLU A 120 17.48 -6.47 -9.65
CA GLU A 120 17.04 -5.35 -10.49
C GLU A 120 15.74 -4.72 -9.96
N PRO A 121 15.45 -3.45 -10.28
CA PRO A 121 14.17 -2.82 -9.96
C PRO A 121 12.96 -3.64 -10.46
N ALA A 122 12.12 -4.12 -9.53
CA ALA A 122 11.04 -5.04 -9.85
C ALA A 122 9.64 -4.42 -9.67
N VAL A 123 9.41 -3.76 -8.54
CA VAL A 123 8.11 -3.17 -8.19
C VAL A 123 8.33 -1.85 -7.47
N TYR A 124 7.68 -0.79 -7.93
CA TYR A 124 7.57 0.45 -7.16
C TYR A 124 6.23 0.44 -6.42
N SER A 125 6.23 0.54 -5.10
CA SER A 125 5.02 0.60 -4.30
C SER A 125 4.91 1.92 -3.53
N MET A 126 3.71 2.46 -3.43
CA MET A 126 3.38 3.63 -2.60
C MET A 126 2.13 3.37 -1.76
N HIS A 127 2.04 4.00 -0.59
CA HIS A 127 0.95 3.79 0.37
C HIS A 127 0.11 5.04 0.51
N LEU A 128 -1.09 5.02 -0.07
CA LEU A 128 -1.91 6.21 -0.22
C LEU A 128 -3.12 6.17 0.71
N TYR A 129 -3.41 7.30 1.33
CA TYR A 129 -4.69 7.54 1.99
C TYR A 129 -5.74 7.87 0.91
N PRO A 130 -6.81 7.08 0.72
CA PRO A 130 -7.78 7.32 -0.36
C PRO A 130 -8.34 8.75 -0.38
N GLY A 131 -8.64 9.33 0.79
CA GLY A 131 -9.12 10.71 0.90
C GLY A 131 -8.10 11.78 0.48
N ASN A 132 -6.80 11.48 0.47
CA ASN A 132 -5.77 12.40 -0.05
C ASN A 132 -5.68 12.35 -1.58
N VAL A 133 -6.04 11.21 -2.18
CA VAL A 133 -6.07 10.98 -3.64
C VAL A 133 -7.35 11.55 -4.24
N GLU A 134 -8.46 11.40 -3.51
CA GLU A 134 -9.79 11.88 -3.86
C GLU A 134 -10.02 13.29 -3.27
N ARG A 135 -9.35 14.31 -3.82
CA ARG A 135 -9.55 15.70 -3.39
C ARG A 135 -10.84 16.30 -3.97
N LEU A 136 -11.98 15.75 -3.55
CA LEU A 136 -13.31 16.15 -4.02
C LEU A 136 -13.73 17.56 -3.58
N ASP A 137 -13.13 18.10 -2.51
CA ASP A 137 -13.50 19.39 -1.88
C ASP A 137 -12.55 20.55 -2.22
N SER A 138 -11.69 20.40 -3.25
CA SER A 138 -10.74 21.44 -3.65
C SER A 138 -11.41 22.60 -4.40
N GLN A 139 -10.88 23.83 -4.29
CA GLN A 139 -11.38 24.99 -5.06
C GLN A 139 -10.99 24.95 -6.55
N GLU A 140 -10.03 24.10 -6.90
CA GLU A 140 -9.75 23.68 -8.28
C GLU A 140 -10.72 22.54 -8.65
N PRO A 141 -11.06 22.33 -9.93
CA PRO A 141 -11.96 21.22 -10.33
C PRO A 141 -11.52 19.93 -9.64
N PRO A 142 -12.46 19.07 -9.17
CA PRO A 142 -12.12 17.90 -8.36
C PRO A 142 -11.06 17.07 -9.09
N HIS A 143 -9.81 17.18 -8.61
CA HIS A 143 -8.68 16.50 -9.21
C HIS A 143 -8.62 15.14 -8.56
N ASN A 144 -9.10 14.14 -9.30
CA ASN A 144 -8.98 12.77 -8.86
C ASN A 144 -7.62 12.25 -9.32
N LEU A 145 -6.67 12.23 -8.38
CA LEU A 145 -5.28 11.81 -8.63
C LEU A 145 -5.20 10.33 -9.06
N TRP A 146 -6.28 9.55 -8.92
CA TRP A 146 -6.34 8.20 -9.49
C TRP A 146 -6.12 8.21 -10.99
N PHE A 147 -6.70 9.18 -11.72
CA PHE A 147 -6.51 9.26 -13.18
C PHE A 147 -5.05 9.54 -13.53
N ASP A 148 -4.40 10.46 -12.82
CA ASP A 148 -2.99 10.77 -13.05
C ASP A 148 -2.09 9.55 -12.81
N ILE A 149 -2.41 8.73 -11.80
CA ILE A 149 -1.69 7.48 -11.52
C ILE A 149 -1.79 6.50 -12.71
N PHE A 150 -2.99 6.33 -13.27
CA PHE A 150 -3.20 5.44 -14.42
C PHE A 150 -2.59 6.01 -15.71
N GLU A 151 -2.73 7.31 -15.94
CA GLU A 151 -2.13 8.00 -17.10
C GLU A 151 -0.60 7.95 -17.04
N PHE A 152 -0.01 8.15 -15.86
CA PHE A 152 1.42 7.99 -15.62
C PHE A 152 1.92 6.58 -15.95
N ALA A 153 1.21 5.54 -15.48
CA ALA A 153 1.58 4.17 -15.77
C ALA A 153 1.58 3.91 -17.29
N ALA A 154 0.53 4.36 -17.98
CA ALA A 154 0.42 4.22 -19.42
C ALA A 154 1.50 5.00 -20.19
N GLU A 155 1.82 6.22 -19.76
CA GLU A 155 2.86 7.07 -20.37
C GLU A 155 4.23 6.39 -20.34
N TRP A 156 4.58 5.76 -19.23
CA TRP A 156 5.89 5.13 -19.02
C TRP A 156 5.90 3.62 -19.27
N GLY A 157 4.85 3.07 -19.86
CA GLY A 157 4.78 1.66 -20.23
C GLY A 157 4.76 0.70 -19.04
N LEU A 158 4.29 1.15 -17.88
CA LEU A 158 4.12 0.35 -16.68
C LEU A 158 2.69 -0.16 -16.56
N GLU A 159 2.52 -1.29 -15.88
CA GLU A 159 1.23 -1.73 -15.36
C GLU A 159 1.05 -1.21 -13.94
N VAL A 160 -0.21 -1.09 -13.50
CA VAL A 160 -0.55 -0.62 -12.16
C VAL A 160 -1.57 -1.54 -11.49
N SER A 161 -1.41 -1.78 -10.20
CA SER A 161 -2.37 -2.52 -9.39
C SER A 161 -2.61 -1.83 -8.06
N ILE A 162 -3.84 -1.89 -7.57
CA ILE A 162 -4.26 -1.27 -6.31
C ILE A 162 -4.64 -2.39 -5.36
N LEU A 163 -3.83 -2.57 -4.31
CA LEU A 163 -4.10 -3.52 -3.25
C LEU A 163 -4.89 -2.82 -2.14
N PRO A 164 -6.04 -3.38 -1.72
CA PRO A 164 -6.91 -2.76 -0.72
C PRO A 164 -6.30 -2.77 0.70
N LYS A 165 -5.21 -3.50 0.91
CA LYS A 165 -4.50 -3.58 2.18
C LYS A 165 -3.06 -3.13 1.98
N SER A 166 -2.72 -2.05 2.64
CA SER A 166 -1.35 -1.58 2.79
C SER A 166 -0.72 -2.17 4.05
N TRP A 167 0.56 -2.53 3.96
CA TRP A 167 1.35 -2.96 5.11
C TRP A 167 1.87 -1.78 5.96
N TYR A 168 1.87 -0.54 5.43
CA TYR A 168 2.37 0.64 6.14
C TYR A 168 1.39 1.17 7.19
N ASN A 169 0.10 1.28 6.83
CA ASN A 169 -0.94 1.73 7.75
C ASN A 169 -2.24 0.96 7.45
N LEU A 170 -2.32 -0.23 8.04
CA LEU A 170 -3.38 -1.21 7.78
C LEU A 170 -4.76 -0.62 8.10
N GLY A 171 -5.68 -0.70 7.13
CA GLY A 171 -7.05 -0.22 7.29
C GLY A 171 -7.24 1.27 7.01
N SER A 172 -6.16 2.06 6.88
CA SER A 172 -6.22 3.49 6.54
C SER A 172 -5.63 3.83 5.17
N THR A 173 -4.74 2.99 4.66
CA THR A 173 -4.08 3.19 3.37
C THR A 173 -4.32 2.01 2.43
N VAL A 174 -4.36 2.32 1.14
CA VAL A 174 -4.25 1.34 0.05
C VAL A 174 -2.81 1.33 -0.45
N GLN A 175 -2.37 0.23 -1.03
CA GLN A 175 -1.04 0.14 -1.64
C GLN A 175 -1.21 0.16 -3.16
N VAL A 176 -0.60 1.14 -3.81
CA VAL A 176 -0.51 1.20 -5.28
C VAL A 176 0.85 0.65 -5.68
N ILE A 177 0.87 -0.24 -6.65
CA ILE A 177 2.11 -0.81 -7.18
C ILE A 177 2.21 -0.55 -8.68
N PHE A 178 3.40 -0.18 -9.13
CA PHE A 178 3.78 -0.14 -10.55
C PHE A 178 4.81 -1.23 -10.83
N TYR A 179 4.72 -1.85 -12.00
CA TYR A 179 5.65 -2.90 -12.44
C TYR A 179 5.76 -2.97 -13.97
N PRO A 180 6.87 -3.50 -14.52
CA PRO A 180 7.00 -3.76 -15.94
C PRO A 180 5.98 -4.80 -16.42
N PRO A 181 5.30 -4.61 -17.57
CA PRO A 181 4.25 -5.52 -18.02
C PRO A 181 4.68 -6.98 -18.22
N GLU A 182 5.97 -7.23 -18.44
CA GLU A 182 6.54 -8.56 -18.65
C GLU A 182 6.56 -9.40 -17.35
N ARG A 183 6.45 -8.78 -16.18
CA ARG A 183 6.68 -9.46 -14.90
C ARG A 183 5.61 -10.50 -14.54
N TYR A 184 4.33 -10.24 -14.85
CA TYR A 184 3.20 -11.10 -14.46
C TYR A 184 2.35 -11.58 -15.65
N ARG A 185 2.93 -11.66 -16.85
CA ARG A 185 2.28 -12.20 -18.06
C ARG A 185 2.50 -13.70 -18.25
#